data_AF-A0A951Y121-F1
#
_entry.id   AF-A0A951Y121-F1
#
_cell.length_a   1.000
_cell.length_b   1.000
_cell.length_c   1.000
_cell.angle_alpha   90.00
_cell.angle_beta   90.00
_cell.angle_gamma   90.00
#
_symmetry.space_group_name_H-M   'P 1'
#
loop_
_entity.id
_entity.type
_entity.pdbx_description
1 polymer ?
#
loop_
_entity_poly.entity_id
_entity_poly.type
_entity_poly.pdbx_seq_one_letter_code
_entity_poly.pdbx_strand_id
1 'polypeptide(L)'
;MTSRFFAVGATLLLLCAAGVAQETERPDRGRFGRGQGGPPGPGGPNFEMLSQRLADQLDLDDQQRASYDEIVASFRERFAQSGQGEQMRDLMRQMREARQAGDDALAEDLRRKMDETRRAGETLREEFLSQVEPILRPEQVERLATIRERLGNMERQRFGNPMQQIEELRDVLRLDDQQNRHFDELLADMREQMRSQRGMGAELRPLIEEQRAAQEAGDEEKVAELRARIAELRPDPREMFDNFYADLEKVLRADQVQALHDFRARQPGPQGQDRAARTDVRSLFREARRLDLSRDQADDLADLEETAGRANRDARRERAAAAQAQAALYERVKQQIIEILTPEQRQQFERNLQRAERGERGERARPRGGAEGERPPRGRPDRR
;
A
#
# COMPACT_ATOMS: atom_id res chain seq x y z
N MET A 1 60.42 24.20 25.33
CA MET A 1 59.92 23.08 24.50
C MET A 1 60.51 21.80 25.05
N THR A 2 59.79 21.13 25.95
CA THR A 2 60.26 19.95 26.68
C THR A 2 59.39 18.75 26.30
N SER A 3 59.99 17.84 25.53
CA SER A 3 59.42 16.58 25.08
C SER A 3 59.22 15.62 26.25
N ARG A 4 58.06 14.97 26.33
CA ARG A 4 57.82 13.82 27.23
C ARG A 4 57.54 12.57 26.40
N PHE A 5 58.40 11.58 26.62
CA PHE A 5 58.30 10.21 26.15
C PHE A 5 57.13 9.48 26.82
N PHE A 6 56.32 8.74 26.05
CA PHE A 6 55.41 7.74 26.58
C PHE A 6 55.98 6.35 26.31
N ALA A 7 56.27 5.63 27.39
CA ALA A 7 56.76 4.27 27.39
C ALA A 7 55.61 3.27 27.29
N VAL A 8 55.87 2.24 26.49
CA VAL A 8 55.06 1.06 26.22
C VAL A 8 55.00 0.16 27.45
N GLY A 9 53.80 -0.28 27.84
CA GLY A 9 53.58 -1.31 28.86
C GLY A 9 52.64 -2.39 28.33
N ALA A 10 53.19 -3.35 27.58
CA ALA A 10 52.47 -4.53 27.10
C ALA A 10 52.43 -5.58 28.22
N THR A 11 51.23 -5.84 28.76
CA THR A 11 51.02 -6.93 29.73
C THR A 11 50.39 -8.10 29.00
N LEU A 12 51.18 -9.18 28.89
CA LEU A 12 50.79 -10.45 28.29
C LEU A 12 50.13 -11.31 29.39
N LEU A 13 48.82 -11.51 29.31
CA LEU A 13 48.10 -12.43 30.20
C LEU A 13 47.69 -13.66 29.40
N LEU A 14 48.47 -14.73 29.60
CA LEU A 14 48.14 -16.10 29.25
C LEU A 14 46.98 -16.57 30.13
N LEU A 15 45.84 -16.90 29.52
CA LEU A 15 44.85 -17.77 30.14
C LEU A 15 44.47 -18.89 29.17
N CYS A 16 45.01 -20.06 29.45
CA CYS A 16 44.52 -21.33 28.94
C CYS A 16 43.22 -21.68 29.69
N ALA A 17 42.13 -21.87 28.95
CA ALA A 17 40.97 -22.61 29.44
C ALA A 17 40.48 -23.56 28.34
N ALA A 18 40.45 -24.82 28.71
CA ALA A 18 40.10 -25.96 27.88
C ALA A 18 38.59 -26.04 27.61
N GLY A 19 38.27 -26.47 26.38
CA GLY A 19 37.13 -27.28 25.97
C GLY A 19 35.82 -27.27 26.75
N VAL A 20 34.77 -26.76 26.10
CA VAL A 20 33.54 -27.53 25.89
C VAL A 20 33.09 -27.28 24.45
N ALA A 21 33.25 -28.27 23.59
CA ALA A 21 32.57 -28.30 22.30
C ALA A 21 31.08 -28.55 22.57
N GLN A 22 30.29 -27.48 22.64
CA GLN A 22 28.84 -27.60 22.48
C GLN A 22 28.58 -27.81 20.99
N GLU A 23 28.30 -29.06 20.62
CA GLU A 23 27.47 -29.38 19.46
C GLU A 23 26.16 -28.62 19.64
N THR A 24 26.12 -27.41 19.08
CA THR A 24 24.89 -26.70 18.86
C THR A 24 24.21 -27.44 17.72
N GLU A 25 23.35 -28.40 18.10
CA GLU A 25 22.25 -28.85 17.26
C GLU A 25 21.64 -27.59 16.64
N ARG A 26 21.93 -27.39 15.36
CA ARG A 26 21.23 -26.38 14.57
C ARG A 26 19.76 -26.74 14.70
N PRO A 27 18.92 -25.87 15.29
CA PRO A 27 17.49 -26.13 15.29
C PRO A 27 17.14 -26.32 13.83
N ASP A 28 16.69 -27.54 13.52
CA ASP A 28 16.07 -27.90 12.27
C ASP A 28 15.17 -26.72 11.93
N ARG A 29 15.54 -25.97 10.88
CA ARG A 29 14.78 -24.81 10.42
C ARG A 29 13.53 -25.39 9.81
N GLY A 30 12.63 -25.78 10.72
CA GLY A 30 11.30 -26.25 10.48
C GLY A 30 10.72 -25.25 9.52
N ARG A 31 10.68 -25.71 8.27
CA ARG A 31 10.07 -25.08 7.12
C ARG A 31 8.89 -24.31 7.66
N PHE A 32 8.98 -22.98 7.68
CA PHE A 32 7.88 -22.09 8.03
C PHE A 32 6.75 -22.45 7.07
N GLY A 33 5.94 -23.43 7.50
CA GLY A 33 4.70 -23.76 6.88
C GLY A 33 3.98 -22.44 6.87
N ARG A 34 3.67 -21.96 5.67
CA ARG A 34 2.66 -20.94 5.49
C ARG A 34 1.42 -21.48 6.17
N GLY A 35 1.32 -21.22 7.47
CA GLY A 35 0.12 -21.38 8.23
C GLY A 35 -0.90 -20.65 7.40
N GLN A 36 -1.99 -21.36 7.14
CA GLN A 36 -3.21 -20.82 6.61
C GLN A 36 -3.69 -19.78 7.64
N GLY A 37 -3.00 -18.64 7.67
CA GLY A 37 -3.42 -17.44 8.35
C GLY A 37 -4.70 -17.10 7.64
N GLY A 38 -5.82 -17.45 8.29
CA GLY A 38 -7.13 -17.07 7.84
C GLY A 38 -7.06 -15.58 7.47
N PRO A 39 -7.74 -15.18 6.38
CA PRO A 39 -7.74 -13.78 5.95
C PRO A 39 -7.97 -12.93 7.19
N PRO A 40 -7.11 -11.92 7.46
CA PRO A 40 -7.25 -11.07 8.63
C PRO A 40 -8.71 -10.69 8.73
N GLY A 41 -9.34 -11.09 9.84
CA GLY A 41 -10.79 -11.04 9.99
C GLY A 41 -11.29 -9.65 9.58
N PRO A 42 -12.41 -9.53 8.85
CA PRO A 42 -12.80 -8.29 8.16
C PRO A 42 -13.28 -7.15 9.08
N GLY A 43 -12.85 -7.10 10.34
CA GLY A 43 -12.84 -5.89 11.15
C GLY A 43 -11.64 -5.03 10.78
N GLY A 44 -11.73 -3.71 10.96
CA GLY A 44 -10.57 -2.82 10.82
C GLY A 44 -9.40 -3.21 11.73
N PRO A 45 -8.29 -2.44 11.75
CA PRO A 45 -7.30 -2.65 12.79
C PRO A 45 -8.01 -2.61 14.15
N ASN A 46 -8.04 -3.75 14.86
CA ASN A 46 -8.61 -3.82 16.19
C ASN A 46 -8.04 -2.66 17.01
N PHE A 47 -8.90 -1.94 17.75
CA PHE A 47 -8.48 -0.86 18.65
C PHE A 47 -7.27 -1.26 19.49
N GLU A 48 -7.24 -2.51 19.94
CA GLU A 48 -6.10 -3.14 20.63
C GLU A 48 -4.76 -3.06 19.88
N MET A 49 -4.75 -3.36 18.58
CA MET A 49 -3.53 -3.24 17.77
C MET A 49 -3.14 -1.77 17.57
N LEU A 50 -4.13 -0.88 17.42
CA LEU A 50 -3.88 0.55 17.28
C LEU A 50 -3.25 1.11 18.57
N SER A 51 -3.85 0.82 19.73
CA SER A 51 -3.38 1.31 21.02
C SER A 51 -2.01 0.73 21.39
N GLN A 52 -1.77 -0.55 21.14
CA GLN A 52 -0.45 -1.15 21.38
C GLN A 52 0.63 -0.50 20.51
N ARG A 53 0.35 -0.34 19.20
CA ARG A 53 1.29 0.30 18.28
C ARG A 53 1.56 1.76 18.64
N LEU A 54 0.54 2.47 19.12
CA LEU A 54 0.68 3.87 19.54
C LEU A 54 1.60 3.97 20.77
N ALA A 55 1.43 3.11 21.78
CA ALA A 55 2.31 3.05 22.93
C ALA A 55 3.77 2.80 22.53
N ASP A 56 4.01 1.83 21.64
CA ASP A 56 5.34 1.51 21.14
C ASP A 56 5.99 2.67 20.36
N GLN A 57 5.20 3.47 19.64
CA GLN A 57 5.69 4.60 18.84
C GLN A 57 5.96 5.86 19.66
N LEU A 58 5.22 6.05 20.76
CA LEU A 58 5.37 7.21 21.62
C LEU A 58 6.49 7.03 22.65
N ASP A 59 6.99 5.81 22.86
CA ASP A 59 8.08 5.53 23.81
C ASP A 59 7.73 6.07 25.21
N LEU A 60 6.59 5.62 25.72
CA LEU A 60 6.03 6.08 27.00
C LEU A 60 6.89 5.57 28.16
N ASP A 61 7.17 6.42 29.14
CA ASP A 61 7.77 5.98 30.41
C ASP A 61 6.76 5.24 31.30
N ASP A 62 7.21 4.70 32.44
CA ASP A 62 6.38 3.90 33.35
C ASP A 62 5.16 4.68 33.88
N GLN A 63 5.32 5.97 34.19
CA GLN A 63 4.23 6.79 34.71
C GLN A 63 3.20 7.11 33.62
N GLN A 64 3.68 7.51 32.44
CA GLN A 64 2.83 7.74 31.27
C GLN A 64 2.12 6.47 30.84
N ARG A 65 2.79 5.32 30.92
CA ARG A 65 2.24 4.02 30.55
C ARG A 65 1.09 3.64 31.44
N ALA A 66 1.20 3.86 32.75
CA ALA A 66 0.08 3.62 33.68
C ALA A 66 -1.15 4.46 33.31
N SER A 67 -0.99 5.78 33.11
CA SER A 67 -2.07 6.66 32.70
C SER A 67 -2.65 6.28 31.33
N TYR A 68 -1.78 5.89 30.39
CA TYR A 68 -2.18 5.45 29.06
C TYR A 68 -3.03 4.19 29.12
N ASP A 69 -2.64 3.21 29.93
CA ASP A 69 -3.36 1.94 30.08
C ASP A 69 -4.76 2.16 30.70
N GLU A 70 -4.92 3.14 31.61
CA GLU A 70 -6.23 3.57 32.12
C GLU A 70 -7.11 4.18 31.01
N ILE A 71 -6.55 5.07 30.18
CA ILE A 71 -7.25 5.65 29.03
C ILE A 71 -7.65 4.53 28.06
N VAL A 72 -6.74 3.61 27.72
CA VAL A 72 -7.02 2.47 26.84
C VAL A 72 -8.13 1.58 27.41
N ALA A 73 -8.14 1.30 28.71
CA ALA A 73 -9.20 0.52 29.34
C ALA A 73 -10.57 1.18 29.19
N SER A 74 -10.65 2.50 29.44
CA SER A 74 -11.90 3.25 29.29
C SER A 74 -12.42 3.26 27.85
N PHE A 75 -11.54 3.42 26.87
CA PHE A 75 -11.93 3.42 25.46
C PHE A 75 -12.20 2.01 24.93
N ARG A 76 -11.54 0.97 25.43
CA ARG A 76 -11.82 -0.42 25.04
C ARG A 76 -13.29 -0.74 25.29
N GLU A 77 -13.83 -0.34 26.44
CA GLU A 77 -15.25 -0.53 26.75
C GLU A 77 -16.15 0.31 25.82
N ARG A 78 -15.83 1.59 25.59
CA ARG A 78 -16.60 2.45 24.67
C ARG A 78 -16.61 1.92 23.23
N PHE A 79 -15.48 1.41 22.73
CA PHE A 79 -15.38 0.78 21.41
C PHE A 79 -16.11 -0.57 21.34
N ALA A 80 -16.17 -1.33 22.43
CA ALA A 80 -16.97 -2.55 22.50
C ALA A 80 -18.48 -2.23 22.52
N GLN A 81 -18.89 -1.25 23.34
CA GLN A 81 -20.27 -0.82 23.48
C GLN A 81 -20.81 -0.12 22.23
N SER A 82 -19.95 0.55 21.45
CA SER A 82 -20.37 1.18 20.20
C SER A 82 -20.89 0.18 19.17
N GLY A 83 -20.54 -1.11 19.31
CA GLY A 83 -20.98 -2.16 18.40
C GLY A 83 -20.53 -1.94 16.95
N GLN A 84 -19.67 -0.95 16.67
CA GLN A 84 -19.37 -0.49 15.31
C GLN A 84 -18.86 -1.61 14.40
N GLY A 85 -18.04 -2.51 14.95
CA GLY A 85 -17.52 -3.65 14.19
C GLY A 85 -18.61 -4.64 13.77
N GLU A 86 -19.59 -4.89 14.62
CA GLU A 86 -20.72 -5.77 14.31
C GLU A 86 -21.74 -5.07 13.41
N GLN A 87 -22.10 -3.83 13.74
CA GLN A 87 -22.97 -2.99 12.92
C GLN A 87 -22.44 -2.84 11.50
N MET A 88 -21.13 -2.58 11.33
CA MET A 88 -20.51 -2.48 10.00
C MET A 88 -20.58 -3.81 9.23
N ARG A 89 -20.38 -4.96 9.90
CA ARG A 89 -20.52 -6.28 9.25
C ARG A 89 -21.95 -6.53 8.79
N ASP A 90 -22.92 -6.15 9.62
CA ASP A 90 -24.33 -6.30 9.32
C ASP A 90 -24.79 -5.39 8.18
N LEU A 91 -24.40 -4.12 8.20
CA LEU A 91 -24.64 -3.18 7.11
C LEU A 91 -24.01 -3.67 5.80
N MET A 92 -22.80 -4.21 5.84
CA MET A 92 -22.14 -4.80 4.67
C MET A 92 -22.87 -6.04 4.14
N ARG A 93 -23.39 -6.89 5.03
CA ARG A 93 -24.21 -8.04 4.66
C ARG A 93 -25.51 -7.59 3.99
N GLN A 94 -26.27 -6.70 4.63
CA GLN A 94 -27.50 -6.14 4.10
C GLN A 94 -27.29 -5.41 2.77
N MET A 95 -26.17 -4.70 2.61
CA MET A 95 -25.87 -4.01 1.35
C MET A 95 -25.63 -5.02 0.21
N ARG A 96 -24.99 -6.16 0.49
CA ARG A 96 -24.84 -7.22 -0.51
C ARG A 96 -26.19 -7.82 -0.90
N GLU A 97 -27.05 -8.06 0.09
CA GLU A 97 -28.41 -8.60 -0.13
C GLU A 97 -29.27 -7.61 -0.95
N ALA A 98 -29.29 -6.33 -0.57
CA ALA A 98 -30.00 -5.27 -1.30
C ALA A 98 -29.54 -5.20 -2.77
N ARG A 99 -28.22 -5.24 -3.02
CA ARG A 99 -27.67 -5.26 -4.38
C ARG A 99 -28.04 -6.52 -5.16
N GLN A 100 -28.10 -7.68 -4.50
CA GLN A 100 -28.52 -8.93 -5.15
C GLN A 100 -30.01 -8.90 -5.51
N ALA A 101 -30.83 -8.24 -4.69
CA ALA A 101 -32.25 -8.03 -4.93
C ALA A 101 -32.55 -6.90 -5.93
N GLY A 102 -31.56 -6.10 -6.33
CA GLY A 102 -31.75 -4.92 -7.17
C GLY A 102 -32.41 -3.73 -6.45
N ASP A 103 -32.37 -3.71 -5.12
CA ASP A 103 -32.92 -2.61 -4.31
C ASP A 103 -31.87 -1.50 -4.13
N ASP A 104 -31.75 -0.68 -5.16
CA ASP A 104 -30.77 0.43 -5.19
C ASP A 104 -31.03 1.47 -4.11
N ALA A 105 -32.29 1.75 -3.79
CA ALA A 105 -32.68 2.71 -2.76
C ALA A 105 -32.22 2.27 -1.37
N LEU A 106 -32.45 0.99 -1.02
CA LEU A 106 -31.95 0.43 0.23
C LEU A 106 -30.41 0.38 0.25
N ALA A 107 -29.77 0.02 -0.87
CA ALA A 107 -28.32 -0.01 -0.96
C ALA A 107 -27.68 1.37 -0.73
N GLU A 108 -28.30 2.45 -1.22
CA GLU A 108 -27.87 3.82 -0.96
C GLU A 108 -28.08 4.23 0.51
N ASP A 109 -29.21 3.88 1.11
CA ASP A 109 -29.47 4.13 2.53
C ASP A 109 -28.45 3.44 3.44
N LEU A 110 -28.17 2.16 3.18
CA LEU A 110 -27.17 1.38 3.90
C LEU A 110 -25.77 1.98 3.74
N ARG A 111 -25.46 2.55 2.58
CA ARG A 111 -24.20 3.28 2.36
C ARG A 111 -24.08 4.49 3.27
N ARG A 112 -25.13 5.31 3.38
CA ARG A 112 -25.14 6.46 4.31
C ARG A 112 -24.94 6.01 5.76
N LYS A 113 -25.64 4.96 6.20
CA LYS A 113 -25.47 4.38 7.55
C LYS A 113 -24.05 3.88 7.80
N MET A 114 -23.40 3.28 6.81
CA MET A 114 -21.99 2.90 6.93
C MET A 114 -21.09 4.12 7.09
N ASP A 115 -21.32 5.18 6.31
CA ASP A 115 -20.53 6.41 6.39
C ASP A 115 -20.72 7.09 7.75
N GLU A 116 -21.94 7.13 8.30
CA GLU A 116 -22.22 7.60 9.67
C GLU A 116 -21.52 6.75 10.73
N THR A 117 -21.59 5.42 10.61
CA THR A 117 -20.92 4.50 11.53
C THR A 117 -19.39 4.71 11.51
N ARG A 118 -18.82 4.99 10.34
CA ARG A 118 -17.39 5.33 10.21
C ARG A 118 -17.05 6.65 10.89
N ARG A 119 -17.83 7.72 10.63
CA ARG A 119 -17.64 9.02 11.27
C ARG A 119 -17.70 8.91 12.80
N ALA A 120 -18.64 8.13 13.33
CA ALA A 120 -18.71 7.87 14.77
C ALA A 120 -17.44 7.17 15.30
N GLY A 121 -16.85 6.26 14.53
CA GLY A 121 -15.59 5.60 14.89
C GLY A 121 -14.39 6.55 14.82
N GLU A 122 -14.37 7.44 13.84
CA GLU A 122 -13.37 8.49 13.70
C GLU A 122 -13.42 9.45 14.90
N THR A 123 -14.61 9.91 15.30
CA THR A 123 -14.80 10.76 16.49
C THR A 123 -14.31 10.08 17.77
N LEU A 124 -14.69 8.82 18.02
CA LEU A 124 -14.20 8.07 19.20
C LEU A 124 -12.67 7.96 19.23
N ARG A 125 -12.06 7.74 18.07
CA ARG A 125 -10.61 7.66 17.97
C ARG A 125 -9.95 9.03 18.15
N GLU A 126 -10.52 10.11 17.63
CA GLU A 126 -10.02 11.47 17.87
C GLU A 126 -10.08 11.82 19.36
N GLU A 127 -11.19 11.51 20.04
CA GLU A 127 -11.32 11.67 21.48
C GLU A 127 -10.26 10.88 22.24
N PHE A 128 -10.01 9.62 21.86
CA PHE A 128 -8.95 8.80 22.44
C PHE A 128 -7.59 9.48 22.31
N LEU A 129 -7.22 9.91 21.10
CA LEU A 129 -5.94 10.58 20.88
C LEU A 129 -5.86 11.92 21.61
N SER A 130 -6.97 12.62 21.80
CA SER A 130 -7.04 13.88 22.56
C SER A 130 -6.82 13.64 24.06
N GLN A 131 -7.32 12.54 24.63
CA GLN A 131 -7.05 12.20 26.03
C GLN A 131 -5.62 11.70 26.29
N VAL A 132 -4.97 11.12 25.27
CA VAL A 132 -3.56 10.73 25.36
C VAL A 132 -2.64 11.96 25.36
N GLU A 133 -2.96 13.02 24.64
CA GLU A 133 -2.07 14.18 24.46
C GLU A 133 -1.58 14.84 25.78
N PRO A 134 -2.41 15.06 26.81
CA PRO A 134 -1.98 15.70 28.07
C PRO A 134 -0.97 14.89 28.90
N ILE A 135 -0.89 13.57 28.71
CA ILE A 135 0.07 12.73 29.45
C ILE A 135 1.43 12.67 28.74
N LEU A 136 1.55 13.26 27.55
CA LEU A 136 2.76 13.23 26.74
C LEU A 136 3.69 14.39 27.06
N ARG A 137 5.00 14.15 26.87
CA ARG A 137 6.02 15.19 26.85
C ARG A 137 5.95 15.96 25.52
N PRO A 138 6.50 17.18 25.43
CA PRO A 138 6.45 17.99 24.21
C PRO A 138 6.93 17.25 22.94
N GLU A 139 8.04 16.50 23.03
CA GLU A 139 8.58 15.73 21.91
C GLU A 139 7.68 14.56 21.47
N GLN A 140 6.90 13.99 22.41
CA GLN A 140 5.94 12.93 22.11
C GLN A 140 4.65 13.49 21.50
N VAL A 141 4.26 14.72 21.85
CA VAL A 141 3.13 15.43 21.22
C VAL A 141 3.39 15.64 19.72
N GLU A 142 4.60 16.03 19.33
CA GLU A 142 4.98 16.15 17.91
C GLU A 142 4.89 14.79 17.18
N ARG A 143 5.32 13.71 17.83
CA ARG A 143 5.17 12.35 17.29
C ARG A 143 3.69 11.97 17.15
N LEU A 144 2.87 12.27 18.16
CA LEU A 144 1.42 12.03 18.12
C LEU A 144 0.77 12.80 16.96
N ALA A 145 1.15 14.04 16.71
CA ALA A 145 0.65 14.82 15.57
C ALA A 145 0.99 14.16 14.22
N THR A 146 2.22 13.66 14.07
CA THR A 146 2.64 12.90 12.88
C THR A 146 1.82 11.60 12.73
N ILE A 147 1.52 10.93 13.83
CA ILE A 147 0.69 9.71 13.84
C ILE A 147 -0.76 10.04 13.47
N ARG A 148 -1.34 11.12 14.02
CA ARG A 148 -2.68 11.63 13.67
C ARG A 148 -2.78 11.90 12.17
N GLU A 149 -1.83 12.66 11.61
CA GLU A 149 -1.79 12.96 10.17
C GLU A 149 -1.71 11.67 9.34
N ARG A 150 -0.84 10.73 9.73
CA ARG A 150 -0.71 9.44 9.04
C ARG A 150 -1.99 8.61 9.09
N LEU A 151 -2.67 8.56 10.24
CA LEU A 151 -3.93 7.83 10.39
C LEU A 151 -5.04 8.44 9.53
N GLY A 152 -5.19 9.77 9.57
CA GLY A 152 -6.11 10.49 8.69
C GLY A 152 -5.80 10.28 7.20
N ASN A 153 -4.53 10.28 6.83
CA ASN A 153 -4.10 9.99 5.45
C ASN A 153 -4.37 8.53 5.06
N MET A 154 -4.16 7.58 5.96
CA MET A 154 -4.43 6.16 5.69
C MET A 154 -5.91 5.90 5.47
N GLU A 155 -6.80 6.54 6.23
CA GLU A 155 -8.24 6.42 6.02
C GLU A 155 -8.70 7.12 4.75
N ARG A 156 -8.21 8.33 4.48
CA ARG A 156 -8.44 9.00 3.21
C ARG A 156 -7.93 8.19 2.02
N GLN A 157 -6.83 7.44 2.17
CA GLN A 157 -6.35 6.56 1.10
C GLN A 157 -7.17 5.27 0.98
N ARG A 158 -7.54 4.66 2.10
CA ARG A 158 -8.23 3.37 2.12
C ARG A 158 -9.71 3.49 1.76
N PHE A 159 -10.31 4.62 2.07
CA PHE A 159 -11.75 4.85 1.97
C PHE A 159 -12.13 6.17 1.32
N GLY A 160 -11.16 7.02 0.94
CA GLY A 160 -11.45 8.27 0.24
C GLY A 160 -12.19 7.96 -1.04
N ASN A 161 -13.44 8.42 -1.09
CA ASN A 161 -14.21 8.42 -2.31
C ASN A 161 -13.52 9.43 -3.25
N PRO A 162 -13.09 9.05 -4.46
CA PRO A 162 -12.52 9.99 -5.43
C PRO A 162 -13.37 11.25 -5.60
N MET A 163 -14.68 11.13 -5.43
CA MET A 163 -15.62 12.24 -5.45
C MET A 163 -15.45 13.25 -4.32
N GLN A 164 -15.15 12.79 -3.10
CA GLN A 164 -14.88 13.72 -1.99
C GLN A 164 -13.61 14.51 -2.26
N GLN A 165 -12.60 13.86 -2.85
CA GLN A 165 -11.36 14.55 -3.21
C GLN A 165 -11.61 15.60 -4.30
N ILE A 166 -12.54 15.35 -5.22
CA ILE A 166 -12.96 16.33 -6.21
C ILE A 166 -13.77 17.45 -5.56
N GLU A 167 -14.60 17.17 -4.57
CA GLU A 167 -15.30 18.23 -3.83
C GLU A 167 -14.32 19.15 -3.06
N GLU A 168 -13.27 18.59 -2.44
CA GLU A 168 -12.20 19.37 -1.78
C GLU A 168 -11.45 20.31 -2.75
N LEU A 169 -11.40 19.95 -4.02
CA LEU A 169 -10.73 20.70 -5.09
C LEU A 169 -11.33 22.09 -5.27
N ARG A 170 -12.64 22.23 -5.03
CA ARG A 170 -13.34 23.52 -5.07
C ARG A 170 -12.71 24.54 -4.10
N ASP A 171 -12.44 24.09 -2.88
CA ASP A 171 -11.87 24.93 -1.82
C ASP A 171 -10.39 25.23 -2.08
N VAL A 172 -9.64 24.23 -2.56
CA VAL A 172 -8.22 24.38 -2.91
C VAL A 172 -8.02 25.40 -4.03
N LEU A 173 -8.87 25.38 -5.06
CA LEU A 173 -8.76 26.25 -6.22
C LEU A 173 -9.35 27.65 -5.99
N ARG A 174 -10.12 27.84 -4.91
CA ARG A 174 -10.79 29.13 -4.59
C ARG A 174 -11.54 29.66 -5.82
N LEU A 175 -12.38 28.81 -6.39
CA LEU A 175 -13.13 29.10 -7.61
C LEU A 175 -14.07 30.30 -7.39
N ASP A 176 -14.18 31.18 -8.38
CA ASP A 176 -15.20 32.23 -8.39
C ASP A 176 -16.59 31.68 -8.76
N ASP A 177 -17.63 32.51 -8.73
CA ASP A 177 -19.01 32.08 -8.97
C ASP A 177 -19.25 31.48 -10.35
N GLN A 178 -18.52 31.93 -11.38
CA GLN A 178 -18.66 31.41 -12.73
C GLN A 178 -17.94 30.06 -12.85
N GLN A 179 -16.71 29.97 -12.35
CA GLN A 179 -15.94 28.74 -12.30
C GLN A 179 -16.65 27.66 -11.47
N ASN A 180 -17.27 28.05 -10.34
CA ASN A 180 -18.06 27.17 -9.50
C ASN A 180 -19.23 26.53 -10.23
N ARG A 181 -19.97 27.30 -11.04
CA ARG A 181 -21.07 26.74 -11.85
C ARG A 181 -20.56 25.71 -12.85
N HIS A 182 -19.46 26.02 -13.54
CA HIS A 182 -18.87 25.09 -14.49
C HIS A 182 -18.32 23.83 -13.80
N PHE A 183 -17.73 23.99 -12.63
CA PHE A 183 -17.29 22.87 -11.80
C PHE A 183 -18.47 21.96 -11.42
N ASP A 184 -19.59 22.55 -11.00
CA ASP A 184 -20.81 21.81 -10.64
C ASP A 184 -21.41 21.06 -11.86
N GLU A 185 -21.35 21.65 -13.06
CA GLU A 185 -21.71 21.00 -14.33
C GLU A 185 -20.82 19.79 -14.63
N LEU A 186 -19.49 19.97 -14.63
CA LEU A 186 -18.52 18.87 -14.83
C LEU A 186 -18.70 17.75 -13.82
N LEU A 187 -19.01 18.10 -12.56
CA LEU A 187 -19.25 17.14 -11.49
C LEU A 187 -20.54 16.35 -11.71
N ALA A 188 -21.60 17.01 -12.23
CA ALA A 188 -22.86 16.37 -12.59
C ALA A 188 -22.66 15.37 -13.74
N ASP A 189 -21.96 15.78 -14.80
CA ASP A 189 -21.64 14.94 -15.95
C ASP A 189 -20.82 13.71 -15.54
N MET A 190 -19.78 13.90 -14.73
CA MET A 190 -18.98 12.80 -14.20
C MET A 190 -19.82 11.85 -13.32
N ARG A 191 -20.74 12.38 -12.50
CA ARG A 191 -21.68 11.57 -11.71
C ARG A 191 -22.62 10.76 -12.59
N GLU A 192 -23.10 11.32 -13.69
CA GLU A 192 -23.92 10.62 -14.68
C GLU A 192 -23.12 9.53 -15.40
N GLN A 193 -21.89 9.84 -15.86
CA GLN A 193 -21.01 8.87 -16.49
C GLN A 193 -20.71 7.70 -15.54
N MET A 194 -20.44 7.95 -14.25
CA MET A 194 -20.29 6.88 -13.26
C MET A 194 -21.57 6.07 -13.06
N ARG A 195 -22.76 6.69 -13.10
CA ARG A 195 -24.04 5.95 -13.02
C ARG A 195 -24.21 5.03 -14.23
N SER A 196 -23.93 5.53 -15.43
CA SER A 196 -23.92 4.74 -16.66
C SER A 196 -22.92 3.57 -16.56
N GLN A 197 -21.70 3.83 -16.08
CA GLN A 197 -20.70 2.77 -15.84
C GLN A 197 -21.12 1.75 -14.77
N ARG A 198 -21.87 2.15 -13.75
CA ARG A 198 -22.46 1.19 -12.81
C ARG A 198 -23.51 0.31 -13.48
N GLY A 199 -24.30 0.87 -14.40
CA GLY A 199 -25.23 0.12 -15.24
C GLY A 199 -24.53 -0.94 -16.08
N MET A 200 -23.35 -0.64 -16.64
CA MET A 200 -22.52 -1.63 -17.35
C MET A 200 -22.11 -2.83 -16.49
N GLY A 201 -22.17 -2.72 -15.15
CA GLY A 201 -21.97 -3.86 -14.26
C GLY A 201 -22.93 -5.02 -14.52
N ALA A 202 -24.17 -4.73 -14.97
CA ALA A 202 -25.14 -5.75 -15.35
C ALA A 202 -24.71 -6.51 -16.61
N GLU A 203 -24.13 -5.81 -17.60
CA GLU A 203 -23.62 -6.39 -18.85
C GLU A 203 -22.30 -7.15 -18.66
N LEU A 204 -21.43 -6.67 -17.77
CA LEU A 204 -20.15 -7.30 -17.45
C LEU A 204 -20.32 -8.57 -16.60
N ARG A 205 -21.37 -8.65 -15.79
CA ARG A 205 -21.61 -9.78 -14.88
C ARG A 205 -21.61 -11.16 -15.57
N PRO A 206 -22.39 -11.40 -16.65
CA PRO A 206 -22.35 -12.69 -17.33
C PRO A 206 -20.96 -13.02 -17.89
N LEU A 207 -20.22 -12.04 -18.41
CA LEU A 207 -18.86 -12.25 -18.93
C LEU A 207 -17.87 -12.65 -17.82
N ILE A 208 -17.99 -12.05 -16.63
CA ILE A 208 -17.15 -12.38 -15.47
C ILE A 208 -17.48 -13.80 -14.95
N GLU A 209 -18.75 -14.16 -14.92
CA GLU A 209 -19.19 -15.51 -14.52
C GLU A 209 -18.69 -16.56 -15.53
N GLU A 210 -18.80 -16.28 -16.83
CA GLU A 210 -18.25 -17.13 -17.89
C GLU A 210 -16.73 -17.24 -17.82
N GLN A 211 -16.03 -16.14 -17.52
CA GLN A 211 -14.58 -16.13 -17.36
C GLN A 211 -14.15 -17.01 -16.18
N ARG A 212 -14.88 -16.96 -15.06
CA ARG A 212 -14.61 -17.84 -13.90
C ARG A 212 -14.82 -19.30 -14.27
N ALA A 213 -15.90 -19.63 -14.97
CA ALA A 213 -16.17 -21.01 -15.41
C ALA A 213 -15.08 -21.53 -16.37
N ALA A 214 -14.64 -20.71 -17.34
CA ALA A 214 -13.53 -21.05 -18.24
C ALA A 214 -12.22 -21.26 -17.46
N GLN A 215 -11.95 -20.44 -16.45
CA GLN A 215 -10.78 -20.59 -15.58
C GLN A 215 -10.83 -21.89 -14.75
N GLU A 216 -11.99 -22.28 -14.24
CA GLU A 216 -12.19 -23.54 -13.52
C GLU A 216 -12.03 -24.77 -14.44
N ALA A 217 -12.41 -24.63 -15.71
CA ALA A 217 -12.22 -25.66 -16.74
C ALA A 217 -10.79 -25.73 -17.31
N GLY A 218 -9.94 -24.74 -17.01
CA GLY A 218 -8.59 -24.64 -17.58
C GLY A 218 -8.56 -24.19 -19.05
N ASP A 219 -9.62 -23.55 -19.53
CA ASP A 219 -9.73 -23.04 -20.91
C ASP A 219 -9.07 -21.65 -21.02
N GLU A 220 -7.76 -21.64 -21.24
CA GLU A 220 -6.95 -20.41 -21.27
C GLU A 220 -7.31 -19.49 -22.46
N GLU A 221 -7.69 -20.05 -23.61
CA GLU A 221 -8.05 -19.30 -24.80
C GLU A 221 -9.34 -18.50 -24.54
N LYS A 222 -10.36 -19.16 -23.99
CA LYS A 222 -11.61 -18.51 -23.63
C LYS A 222 -11.45 -17.47 -22.52
N VAL A 223 -10.58 -17.72 -21.53
CA VAL A 223 -10.26 -16.72 -20.49
C VAL A 223 -9.64 -15.46 -21.10
N ALA A 224 -8.73 -15.62 -22.07
CA ALA A 224 -8.08 -14.50 -22.75
C ALA A 224 -9.08 -13.69 -23.59
N GLU A 225 -9.95 -14.36 -24.35
CA GLU A 225 -11.03 -13.72 -25.12
C GLU A 225 -11.97 -12.92 -24.22
N LEU A 226 -12.50 -13.56 -23.16
CA LEU A 226 -13.42 -12.92 -22.23
C LEU A 226 -12.77 -11.74 -21.51
N ARG A 227 -11.48 -11.84 -21.20
CA ARG A 227 -10.73 -10.71 -20.63
C ARG A 227 -10.65 -9.53 -21.60
N ALA A 228 -10.32 -9.78 -22.87
CA ALA A 228 -10.25 -8.72 -23.88
C ALA A 228 -11.62 -8.03 -24.02
N ARG A 229 -12.70 -8.81 -24.07
CA ARG A 229 -14.07 -8.28 -24.14
C ARG A 229 -14.47 -7.48 -22.90
N ILE A 230 -14.14 -7.97 -21.70
CA ILE A 230 -14.36 -7.22 -20.45
C ILE A 230 -13.54 -5.93 -20.45
N ALA A 231 -12.30 -5.95 -20.95
CA ALA A 231 -11.45 -4.76 -21.01
C ALA A 231 -11.99 -3.71 -22.00
N GLU A 232 -12.56 -4.13 -23.13
CA GLU A 232 -13.19 -3.24 -24.11
C GLU A 232 -14.47 -2.60 -23.57
N LEU A 233 -15.30 -3.37 -22.87
CA LEU A 233 -16.55 -2.88 -22.26
C LEU A 233 -16.33 -2.06 -20.99
N ARG A 234 -15.17 -2.18 -20.35
CA ARG A 234 -14.86 -1.45 -19.13
C ARG A 234 -14.06 -0.20 -19.48
N PRO A 235 -14.69 0.98 -19.59
CA PRO A 235 -13.94 2.21 -19.77
C PRO A 235 -12.93 2.39 -18.64
N ASP A 236 -11.76 2.92 -18.96
CA ASP A 236 -10.76 3.21 -17.94
C ASP A 236 -11.33 4.27 -17.00
N PRO A 237 -11.59 3.97 -15.71
CA PRO A 237 -12.10 4.97 -14.78
C PRO A 237 -11.16 6.17 -14.67
N ARG A 238 -9.87 6.02 -15.04
CA ARG A 238 -8.89 7.11 -15.07
C ARG A 238 -9.21 8.13 -16.16
N GLU A 239 -9.64 7.68 -17.33
CA GLU A 239 -9.94 8.56 -18.46
C GLU A 239 -11.05 9.55 -18.09
N MET A 240 -12.05 9.10 -17.34
CA MET A 240 -13.09 9.99 -16.79
C MET A 240 -12.51 11.11 -15.93
N PHE A 241 -11.62 10.79 -14.99
CA PHE A 241 -11.00 11.80 -14.12
C PHE A 241 -10.04 12.70 -14.90
N ASP A 242 -9.27 12.15 -15.84
CA ASP A 242 -8.36 12.93 -16.68
C ASP A 242 -9.14 13.91 -17.57
N ASN A 243 -10.29 13.49 -18.12
CA ASN A 243 -11.20 14.37 -18.86
C ASN A 243 -11.78 15.46 -17.96
N PHE A 244 -12.27 15.12 -16.76
CA PHE A 244 -12.75 16.09 -15.79
C PHE A 244 -11.68 17.16 -15.48
N TYR A 245 -10.43 16.75 -15.23
CA TYR A 245 -9.34 17.69 -14.96
C TYR A 245 -8.98 18.53 -16.18
N ALA A 246 -8.95 17.93 -17.38
CA ALA A 246 -8.65 18.64 -18.61
C ALA A 246 -9.72 19.70 -18.94
N ASP A 247 -10.99 19.40 -18.69
CA ASP A 247 -12.08 20.34 -18.90
C ASP A 247 -12.09 21.45 -17.83
N LEU A 248 -11.82 21.10 -16.58
CA LEU A 248 -11.66 22.09 -15.51
C LEU A 248 -10.52 23.06 -15.80
N GLU A 249 -9.37 22.59 -16.27
CA GLU A 249 -8.20 23.42 -16.59
C GLU A 249 -8.51 24.55 -17.58
N LYS A 250 -9.46 24.34 -18.51
CA LYS A 250 -9.87 25.33 -19.52
C LYS A 250 -10.56 26.57 -18.93
N VAL A 251 -11.14 26.45 -17.73
CA VAL A 251 -11.84 27.57 -17.06
C VAL A 251 -11.07 28.16 -15.89
N LEU A 252 -9.91 27.60 -15.56
CA LEU A 252 -9.05 28.07 -14.48
C LEU A 252 -8.15 29.23 -14.92
N ARG A 253 -7.83 30.12 -13.98
CA ARG A 253 -6.73 31.09 -14.11
C ARG A 253 -5.38 30.38 -13.94
N ALA A 254 -4.30 31.01 -14.41
CA ALA A 254 -2.97 30.41 -14.38
C ALA A 254 -2.50 30.00 -12.96
N ASP A 255 -2.82 30.79 -11.93
CA ASP A 255 -2.50 30.47 -10.53
C ASP A 255 -3.27 29.23 -10.03
N GLN A 256 -4.53 29.08 -10.45
CA GLN A 256 -5.37 27.94 -10.10
C GLN A 256 -4.95 26.67 -10.86
N VAL A 257 -4.50 26.79 -12.12
CA VAL A 257 -3.93 25.66 -12.88
C VAL A 257 -2.73 25.08 -12.15
N GLN A 258 -1.84 25.92 -11.61
CA GLN A 258 -0.72 25.42 -10.79
C GLN A 258 -1.22 24.71 -9.53
N ALA A 259 -2.22 25.27 -8.83
CA ALA A 259 -2.81 24.64 -7.66
C ALA A 259 -3.46 23.28 -7.99
N LEU A 260 -4.11 23.15 -9.16
CA LEU A 260 -4.65 21.89 -9.67
C LEU A 260 -3.54 20.86 -9.90
N HIS A 261 -2.43 21.24 -10.54
CA HIS A 261 -1.30 20.32 -10.74
C HIS A 261 -0.67 19.88 -9.42
N ASP A 262 -0.49 20.79 -8.47
CA ASP A 262 0.04 20.48 -7.14
C ASP A 262 -0.90 19.52 -6.39
N PHE A 263 -2.21 19.75 -6.49
CA PHE A 263 -3.22 18.87 -5.91
C PHE A 263 -3.15 17.46 -6.52
N ARG A 264 -3.11 17.35 -7.86
CA ARG A 264 -2.95 16.08 -8.58
C ARG A 264 -1.64 15.36 -8.21
N ALA A 265 -0.55 16.11 -8.01
CA ALA A 265 0.74 15.54 -7.60
C ALA A 265 0.74 14.99 -6.16
N ARG A 266 -0.08 15.56 -5.27
CA ARG A 266 -0.24 15.10 -3.88
C ARG A 266 -1.15 13.90 -3.74
N GLN A 267 -2.08 13.71 -4.67
CA GLN A 267 -2.97 12.56 -4.62
C GLN A 267 -2.18 11.26 -4.87
N PRO A 268 -2.19 10.32 -3.92
CA PRO A 268 -1.70 8.97 -4.15
C PRO A 268 -2.74 8.24 -5.01
N GLY A 269 -2.85 8.62 -6.28
CA GLY A 269 -3.63 7.86 -7.23
C GLY A 269 -3.07 6.43 -7.33
N PRO A 270 -3.79 5.50 -7.97
CA PRO A 270 -3.21 4.22 -8.40
C PRO A 270 -1.89 4.43 -9.16
N GLN A 271 -1.76 5.56 -9.89
CA GLN A 271 -0.54 6.00 -10.54
C GLN A 271 0.55 6.53 -9.61
N GLY A 272 0.26 7.00 -8.39
CA GLY A 272 1.31 7.30 -7.41
C GLY A 272 2.09 6.04 -7.01
N GLN A 273 1.41 4.89 -6.97
CA GLN A 273 2.05 3.59 -6.81
C GLN A 273 2.61 3.06 -8.13
N ASP A 274 1.93 3.19 -9.26
CA ASP A 274 2.42 2.68 -10.55
C ASP A 274 3.57 3.51 -11.14
N ARG A 275 3.55 4.86 -11.07
CA ARG A 275 4.68 5.72 -11.48
C ARG A 275 5.86 5.56 -10.54
N ALA A 276 5.64 5.54 -9.22
CA ALA A 276 6.72 5.24 -8.28
C ALA A 276 7.24 3.80 -8.44
N ALA A 277 6.42 2.86 -8.93
CA ALA A 277 6.85 1.50 -9.30
C ALA A 277 7.59 1.45 -10.65
N ARG A 278 7.23 2.31 -11.60
CA ARG A 278 7.91 2.47 -12.90
C ARG A 278 9.29 3.10 -12.74
N THR A 279 9.46 4.02 -11.79
CA THR A 279 10.75 4.59 -11.40
C THR A 279 11.36 3.95 -10.14
N ASP A 280 10.87 2.78 -9.73
CA ASP A 280 11.44 2.08 -8.58
C ASP A 280 12.77 1.45 -8.97
N VAL A 281 13.84 1.89 -8.35
CA VAL A 281 15.18 1.29 -8.47
C VAL A 281 15.14 -0.24 -8.28
N ARG A 282 14.25 -0.77 -7.44
CA ARG A 282 14.11 -2.23 -7.26
C ARG A 282 13.53 -2.97 -8.46
N SER A 283 12.76 -2.30 -9.30
CA SER A 283 12.22 -2.89 -10.52
C SER A 283 13.35 -3.14 -11.53
N LEU A 284 14.30 -2.21 -11.66
CA LEU A 284 15.50 -2.35 -12.49
C LEU A 284 16.29 -3.63 -12.12
N PHE A 285 16.64 -3.81 -10.85
CA PHE A 285 17.39 -5.00 -10.40
C PHE A 285 16.60 -6.30 -10.60
N ARG A 286 15.28 -6.26 -10.43
CA ARG A 286 14.42 -7.43 -10.70
C ARG A 286 14.46 -7.83 -12.16
N GLU A 287 14.37 -6.88 -13.08
CA GLU A 287 14.41 -7.16 -14.51
C GLU A 287 15.81 -7.55 -14.98
N ALA A 288 16.89 -6.99 -14.39
CA ALA A 288 18.27 -7.38 -14.67
C ALA A 288 18.56 -8.83 -14.23
N ARG A 289 18.07 -9.26 -13.05
CA ARG A 289 18.22 -10.64 -12.55
C ARG A 289 17.47 -11.71 -13.35
N ARG A 290 16.59 -11.31 -14.27
CA ARG A 290 15.91 -12.25 -15.19
C ARG A 290 16.78 -12.64 -16.39
N LEU A 291 17.88 -11.93 -16.58
CA LEU A 291 18.86 -12.23 -17.61
C LEU A 291 19.77 -13.37 -17.15
N ASP A 292 20.39 -14.05 -18.10
CA ASP A 292 21.42 -15.04 -17.81
C ASP A 292 22.75 -14.31 -17.58
N LEU A 293 22.99 -13.93 -16.32
CA LEU A 293 24.16 -13.14 -15.91
C LEU A 293 25.35 -14.07 -15.64
N SER A 294 26.56 -13.62 -16.00
CA SER A 294 27.78 -14.27 -15.53
C SER A 294 27.93 -14.09 -14.01
N ARG A 295 28.82 -14.87 -13.39
CA ARG A 295 29.10 -14.75 -11.96
C ARG A 295 29.56 -13.34 -11.59
N ASP A 296 30.53 -12.81 -12.33
CA ASP A 296 31.09 -11.48 -12.08
C ASP A 296 30.01 -10.39 -12.26
N GLN A 297 29.17 -10.49 -13.29
CA GLN A 297 28.05 -9.55 -13.50
C GLN A 297 27.02 -9.61 -12.36
N ALA A 298 26.76 -10.80 -11.82
CA ALA A 298 25.83 -10.98 -10.70
C ALA A 298 26.37 -10.37 -9.40
N ASP A 299 27.69 -10.49 -9.16
CA ASP A 299 28.38 -9.89 -8.03
C ASP A 299 28.38 -8.34 -8.16
N ASP A 300 28.75 -7.80 -9.33
CA ASP A 300 28.69 -6.35 -9.62
C ASP A 300 27.28 -5.78 -9.44
N LEU A 301 26.26 -6.51 -9.89
CA LEU A 301 24.86 -6.11 -9.75
C LEU A 301 24.41 -6.10 -8.28
N ALA A 302 24.94 -7.00 -7.45
CA ALA A 302 24.64 -7.06 -6.02
C ALA A 302 25.24 -5.85 -5.26
N ASP A 303 26.50 -5.51 -5.55
CA ASP A 303 27.17 -4.34 -4.98
C ASP A 303 26.48 -3.03 -5.38
N LEU A 304 26.02 -2.95 -6.63
CA LEU A 304 25.23 -1.83 -7.13
C LEU A 304 23.87 -1.72 -6.43
N GLU A 305 23.18 -2.84 -6.18
CA GLU A 305 21.91 -2.84 -5.44
C GLU A 305 22.07 -2.34 -4.01
N GLU A 306 23.14 -2.74 -3.32
CA GLU A 306 23.43 -2.24 -1.98
C GLU A 306 23.66 -0.72 -1.98
N THR A 307 24.48 -0.23 -2.90
CA THR A 307 24.81 1.19 -3.05
C THR A 307 23.57 2.02 -3.38
N ALA A 308 22.78 1.58 -4.38
CA ALA A 308 21.54 2.22 -4.78
C ALA A 308 20.48 2.19 -3.66
N GLY A 309 20.44 1.11 -2.88
CA GLY A 309 19.58 0.97 -1.72
C GLY A 309 19.86 1.98 -0.61
N ARG A 310 21.14 2.30 -0.37
CA ARG A 310 21.55 3.38 0.55
C ARG A 310 21.12 4.75 0.00
N ALA A 311 21.48 5.06 -1.24
CA ALA A 311 21.15 6.33 -1.89
C ALA A 311 19.63 6.60 -1.96
N ASN A 312 18.82 5.56 -2.21
CA ASN A 312 17.36 5.69 -2.24
C ASN A 312 16.78 5.99 -0.84
N ARG A 313 17.36 5.42 0.22
CA ARG A 313 16.96 5.75 1.61
C ARG A 313 17.27 7.21 1.93
N ASP A 314 18.43 7.71 1.49
CA ASP A 314 18.82 9.10 1.71
C ASP A 314 17.93 10.07 0.91
N ALA A 315 17.70 9.79 -0.38
CA ALA A 315 16.78 10.57 -1.22
C ALA A 315 15.35 10.65 -0.66
N ARG A 316 14.87 9.61 0.02
CA ARG A 316 13.55 9.60 0.68
C ARG A 316 13.48 10.46 1.93
N ARG A 317 14.60 10.73 2.60
CA ARG A 317 14.63 11.59 3.80
C ARG A 317 14.42 13.06 3.40
N GLU A 318 14.81 13.45 2.20
CA GLU A 318 14.70 14.81 1.66
C GLU A 318 13.33 15.06 0.98
N ARG A 319 12.24 15.08 1.76
CA ARG A 319 10.84 15.08 1.30
C ARG A 319 10.50 16.01 0.12
N ALA A 320 11.06 17.22 0.06
CA ALA A 320 10.76 18.20 -0.98
C ALA A 320 11.48 17.94 -2.32
N ALA A 321 12.63 17.24 -2.31
CA ALA A 321 13.40 16.88 -3.50
C ALA A 321 13.29 15.39 -3.87
N ALA A 322 12.59 14.60 -3.05
CA ALA A 322 12.57 13.15 -3.14
C ALA A 322 12.15 12.61 -4.52
N ALA A 323 11.20 13.25 -5.21
CA ALA A 323 10.75 12.79 -6.52
C ALA A 323 11.82 12.98 -7.61
N GLN A 324 12.45 14.16 -7.67
CA GLN A 324 13.52 14.45 -8.62
C GLN A 324 14.79 13.63 -8.31
N ALA A 325 15.15 13.52 -7.03
CA ALA A 325 16.28 12.72 -6.58
C ALA A 325 16.07 11.23 -6.89
N GLN A 326 14.84 10.70 -6.74
CA GLN A 326 14.51 9.32 -7.12
C GLN A 326 14.57 9.10 -8.62
N ALA A 327 14.05 10.04 -9.43
CA ALA A 327 14.13 9.94 -10.89
C ALA A 327 15.59 9.97 -11.38
N ALA A 328 16.42 10.87 -10.83
CA ALA A 328 17.84 10.94 -11.15
C ALA A 328 18.60 9.69 -10.71
N LEU A 329 18.26 9.13 -9.53
CA LEU A 329 18.83 7.87 -9.06
C LEU A 329 18.43 6.70 -9.95
N TYR A 330 17.17 6.64 -10.38
CA TYR A 330 16.66 5.61 -11.29
C TYR A 330 17.44 5.59 -12.60
N GLU A 331 17.58 6.74 -13.28
CA GLU A 331 18.33 6.82 -14.54
C GLU A 331 19.81 6.47 -14.36
N ARG A 332 20.43 6.92 -13.26
CA ARG A 332 21.83 6.57 -12.94
C ARG A 332 22.00 5.06 -12.78
N VAL A 333 21.15 4.42 -11.97
CA VAL A 333 21.23 2.97 -11.71
C VAL A 333 20.95 2.19 -12.99
N LYS A 334 19.97 2.62 -13.80
CA LYS A 334 19.68 2.02 -15.11
C LYS A 334 20.92 2.04 -16.01
N GLN A 335 21.62 3.16 -16.08
CA GLN A 335 22.83 3.29 -16.89
C GLN A 335 23.97 2.39 -16.39
N GLN A 336 24.18 2.32 -15.07
CA GLN A 336 25.19 1.43 -14.47
C GLN A 336 24.88 -0.05 -14.70
N ILE A 337 23.60 -0.44 -14.67
CA ILE A 337 23.19 -1.80 -15.04
C ILE A 337 23.51 -2.05 -16.52
N ILE A 338 23.20 -1.12 -17.43
CA ILE A 338 23.52 -1.25 -18.85
C ILE A 338 25.03 -1.47 -19.06
N GLU A 339 25.89 -0.78 -18.31
CA GLU A 339 27.36 -0.93 -18.41
C GLU A 339 27.85 -2.34 -18.03
N ILE A 340 27.26 -2.97 -17.01
CA ILE A 340 27.59 -4.34 -16.56
C ILE A 340 27.18 -5.40 -17.60
N LEU A 341 26.10 -5.14 -18.35
CA LEU A 341 25.50 -6.11 -19.27
C LEU A 341 26.22 -6.16 -20.63
N THR A 342 26.23 -7.35 -21.26
CA THR A 342 26.65 -7.52 -22.66
C THR A 342 25.66 -6.84 -23.62
N PRO A 343 26.04 -6.55 -24.88
CA PRO A 343 25.13 -5.93 -25.85
C PRO A 343 23.78 -6.64 -26.02
N GLU A 344 23.78 -7.98 -26.03
CA GLU A 344 22.57 -8.79 -26.18
C GLU A 344 21.69 -8.71 -24.92
N GLN A 345 22.31 -8.78 -23.74
CA GLN A 345 21.63 -8.65 -22.46
C GLN A 345 21.02 -7.25 -22.29
N ARG A 346 21.69 -6.18 -22.77
CA ARG A 346 21.16 -4.80 -22.75
C ARG A 346 19.84 -4.70 -23.50
N GLN A 347 19.77 -5.26 -24.71
CA GLN A 347 18.53 -5.28 -25.47
C GLN A 347 17.42 -6.08 -24.77
N GLN A 348 17.76 -7.21 -24.14
CA GLN A 348 16.79 -7.98 -23.36
C GLN A 348 16.30 -7.21 -22.14
N PHE A 349 17.20 -6.52 -21.44
CA PHE A 349 16.89 -5.67 -20.30
C PHE A 349 15.92 -4.55 -20.68
N GLU A 350 16.20 -3.81 -21.74
CA GLU A 350 15.33 -2.73 -22.23
C GLU A 350 13.96 -3.25 -22.65
N ARG A 351 13.88 -4.40 -23.32
CA ARG A 351 12.61 -5.05 -23.64
C ARG A 351 11.83 -5.44 -22.38
N ASN A 352 12.52 -5.97 -21.36
CA ASN A 352 11.90 -6.32 -20.09
C ASN A 352 11.36 -5.07 -19.36
N LEU A 353 12.10 -3.96 -19.37
CA LEU A 353 11.66 -2.68 -18.81
C LEU A 353 10.45 -2.13 -19.56
N GLN A 354 10.46 -2.09 -20.89
CA GLN A 354 9.32 -1.62 -21.68
C GLN A 354 8.05 -2.45 -21.40
N ARG A 355 8.17 -3.78 -21.27
CA ARG A 355 7.05 -4.65 -20.88
C ARG A 355 6.54 -4.34 -19.47
N ALA A 356 7.46 -4.16 -18.52
CA ALA A 356 7.11 -3.80 -17.15
C ALA A 356 6.42 -2.42 -17.07
N GLU A 357 6.85 -1.44 -17.86
CA GLU A 357 6.27 -0.10 -17.94
C GLU A 357 4.85 -0.11 -18.53
N ARG A 358 4.62 -0.90 -19.58
CA ARG A 358 3.30 -1.10 -20.19
C ARG A 358 2.28 -1.76 -19.26
N GLY A 359 2.71 -2.18 -18.07
CA GLY A 359 1.82 -2.91 -17.16
C GLY A 359 1.52 -4.31 -17.68
N GLU A 360 2.23 -4.78 -18.71
CA GLU A 360 2.35 -6.19 -19.08
C GLU A 360 3.23 -6.89 -18.03
N ARG A 361 2.90 -6.72 -16.74
CA ARG A 361 3.10 -7.81 -15.79
C ARG A 361 2.18 -8.89 -16.32
N GLY A 362 2.69 -9.65 -17.28
CA GLY A 362 2.12 -10.91 -17.68
C GLY A 362 1.73 -11.56 -16.39
N GLU A 363 0.44 -11.81 -16.25
CA GLU A 363 0.00 -12.92 -15.46
C GLU A 363 0.84 -14.10 -15.94
N ARG A 364 2.01 -14.28 -15.32
CA ARG A 364 2.44 -15.60 -14.96
C ARG A 364 1.29 -16.05 -14.08
N ALA A 365 0.27 -16.61 -14.72
CA ALA A 365 -0.41 -17.79 -14.27
C ALA A 365 0.68 -18.55 -13.55
N ARG A 366 0.75 -18.38 -12.22
CA ARG A 366 1.38 -19.40 -11.41
C ARG A 366 0.60 -20.61 -11.86
N PRO A 367 1.21 -21.62 -12.51
CA PRO A 367 0.48 -22.83 -12.82
C PRO A 367 0.03 -23.34 -11.46
N ARG A 368 -1.22 -23.05 -11.11
CA ARG A 368 -1.86 -23.49 -9.88
C ARG A 368 -2.41 -24.87 -10.23
N GLY A 369 -1.48 -25.71 -10.67
CA GLY A 369 -1.66 -27.03 -11.24
C GLY A 369 -0.39 -27.83 -10.97
N GLY A 370 0.20 -27.63 -9.78
CA GLY A 370 0.96 -28.71 -9.18
C GLY A 370 -0.08 -29.74 -8.79
N ALA A 371 -0.12 -30.83 -9.54
CA ALA A 371 -0.90 -32.03 -9.24
C ALA A 371 -0.96 -32.25 -7.71
N GLU A 372 -2.17 -32.48 -7.21
CA GLU A 372 -2.38 -33.16 -5.95
C GLU A 372 -1.75 -34.56 -6.05
N GLY A 373 -0.42 -34.62 -5.91
CA GLY A 373 0.25 -35.85 -5.54
C GLY A 373 -0.26 -36.20 -4.15
N GLU A 374 -1.09 -37.23 -4.09
CA GLU A 374 -1.51 -37.96 -2.91
C GLU A 374 -0.42 -37.90 -1.84
N ARG A 375 -0.62 -37.05 -0.84
CA ARG A 375 0.17 -37.15 0.38
C ARG A 375 -0.35 -38.39 1.10
N PRO A 376 0.48 -39.43 1.30
CA PRO A 376 0.05 -40.59 2.06
C PRO A 376 -0.38 -40.16 3.47
N PRO A 377 -1.41 -40.79 4.04
CA PRO A 377 -1.90 -40.46 5.36
C PRO A 377 -0.77 -40.59 6.38
N ARG A 378 -0.47 -39.49 7.07
CA ARG A 378 0.42 -39.51 8.24
C ARG A 378 -0.30 -40.29 9.34
N GLY A 379 0.07 -41.56 9.49
CA GLY A 379 -0.30 -42.37 10.65
C GLY A 379 0.17 -41.67 11.93
N ARG A 380 -0.76 -41.42 12.85
CA ARG A 380 -0.43 -41.07 14.23
C ARG A 380 0.19 -42.31 14.89
N PRO A 381 1.36 -42.21 15.53
CA PRO A 381 1.82 -43.28 16.40
C PRO A 381 0.89 -43.35 17.64
N ASP A 382 0.28 -44.51 17.85
CA ASP A 382 -0.41 -44.84 19.09
C ASP A 382 0.59 -44.76 20.25
N ARG A 383 0.31 -43.88 21.21
CA ARG A 383 0.97 -43.91 22.52
C ARG A 383 0.27 -44.97 23.36
N ARG A 384 0.97 -46.07 23.62
CA ARG A 384 0.70 -46.94 24.76
C ARG A 384 1.47 -46.45 25.98
#